data_AF-A0A7C4HQE0-F1
#
_entry.id   AF-A0A7C4HQE0-F1
#
_cell.length_a   1.000
_cell.length_b   1.000
_cell.length_c   1.000
_cell.angle_alpha   90.00
_cell.angle_beta   90.00
_cell.angle_gamma   90.00
#
_symmetry.space_group_name_H-M   'P 1'
#
loop_
_entity.id
_entity.type
_entity.pdbx_description
1 polymer ?
#
loop_
_entity_poly.entity_id
_entity_poly.type
_entity_poly.pdbx_seq_one_letter_code
_entity_poly.pdbx_strand_id
1 'polypeptide(L)' 'MKKKKLTGIIIGCFYKGYNELGYGFSEKVYERALIICLEEKGLKTKS' A
#
# COMPACT_ATOMS: atom_id res chain seq x y z
N MET A 1 2.67 -6.93 -20.09
CA MET A 1 3.72 -6.82 -19.04
C MET A 1 3.53 -5.66 -18.06
N LYS A 2 3.26 -4.41 -18.49
CA LYS A 2 3.18 -3.23 -17.59
C LYS A 2 2.19 -3.34 -16.41
N LYS A 3 1.00 -3.92 -16.61
CA LYS A 3 -0.02 -4.05 -15.56
C LYS A 3 0.42 -4.94 -14.38
N LYS A 4 1.14 -6.04 -14.65
CA LYS A 4 1.60 -6.98 -13.60
C LYS A 4 2.54 -6.32 -12.60
N LYS A 5 3.38 -5.38 -13.04
CA LYS A 5 4.32 -4.67 -12.15
C LYS A 5 3.59 -3.73 -11.20
N LEU A 6 2.62 -2.97 -11.71
CA LEU A 6 1.79 -2.08 -10.88
C LEU A 6 0.98 -2.87 -9.85
N THR A 7 0.30 -3.93 -10.28
CA THR A 7 -0.45 -4.82 -9.39
C THR A 7 0.44 -5.43 -8.31
N GLY A 8 1.64 -5.89 -8.67
CA GLY A 8 2.60 -6.43 -7.69
C GLY A 8 3.05 -5.41 -6.65
N ILE A 9 3.23 -4.14 -7.04
CA ILE A 9 3.60 -3.07 -6.11
C ILE A 9 2.45 -2.79 -5.13
N ILE A 10 1.22 -2.68 -5.62
CA ILE A 10 0.04 -2.41 -4.78
C ILE A 10 -0.17 -3.53 -3.78
N ILE A 11 -0.15 -4.79 -4.24
CA ILE A 11 -0.31 -5.96 -3.39
C ILE A 11 0.83 -6.06 -2.36
N GLY A 12 2.07 -5.81 -2.77
CA GLY A 12 3.22 -5.78 -1.87
C GLY A 12 3.09 -4.72 -0.78
N CYS A 13 2.63 -3.51 -1.12
CA CYS A 13 2.38 -2.44 -0.15
C CYS A 13 1.26 -2.78 0.82
N PHE A 14 0.19 -3.41 0.36
CA PHE A 14 -0.89 -3.88 1.23
C PHE A 14 -0.37 -4.89 2.25
N TYR A 15 0.36 -5.92 1.81
CA TYR A 15 0.92 -6.91 2.73
C TYR A 15 1.98 -6.34 3.65
N LYS A 16 2.80 -5.37 3.20
CA LYS A 16 3.76 -4.67 4.06
C LYS A 16 3.03 -3.95 5.20
N GLY A 17 2.03 -3.13 4.86
CA GLY A 17 1.22 -2.43 5.86
C GLY A 17 0.48 -3.39 6.80
N TYR A 18 -0.08 -4.48 6.27
CA TYR A 18 -0.76 -5.49 7.07
C TYR A 18 0.18 -6.23 8.03
N ASN A 19 1.39 -6.58 7.59
CA ASN A 19 2.38 -7.26 8.45
C ASN A 19 2.98 -6.32 9.52
N GLU A 20 3.18 -5.04 9.19
CA GLU A 20 3.72 -4.07 10.16
C GLU A 20 2.66 -3.61 11.17
N LEU A 21 1.44 -3.32 10.72
CA LEU A 21 0.36 -2.85 11.60
C LEU A 21 -0.34 -4.00 12.33
N GLY A 22 -0.38 -5.20 11.76
CA GLY A 22 -1.20 -6.28 12.28
C GLY A 22 -2.70 -5.98 12.11
N TYR A 23 -3.54 -6.70 12.86
CA TYR A 23 -5.01 -6.55 12.81
C TYR A 23 -5.52 -5.62 13.93
N GLY A 24 -6.66 -4.97 13.71
CA GLY A 24 -7.35 -4.16 14.74
C GLY A 24 -7.26 -2.65 14.53
N PHE A 25 -6.64 -2.18 13.45
CA PHE A 25 -6.64 -0.78 13.07
C PHE A 25 -7.86 -0.42 12.20
N SER A 26 -8.23 0.86 12.22
CA SER A 26 -9.29 1.39 11.36
C SER A 26 -8.85 1.44 9.89
N GLU A 27 -9.78 1.31 8.96
CA GLU A 27 -9.54 1.38 7.51
C GLU A 27 -8.74 2.62 7.10
N LYS A 28 -8.94 3.77 7.76
CA LYS A 28 -8.15 5.00 7.51
C LYS A 28 -6.66 4.85 7.77
N VAL A 29 -6.26 3.96 8.70
CA VAL A 29 -4.85 3.69 8.99
C VAL A 29 -4.25 2.83 7.90
N TYR A 30 -4.96 1.81 7.43
CA TYR A 30 -4.53 1.00 6.29
C TYR A 30 -4.46 1.81 5.00
N GLU A 31 -5.42 2.70 4.76
CA GLU A 31 -5.41 3.64 3.63
C GLU A 31 -4.16 4.51 3.65
N ARG A 32 -3.84 5.12 4.79
CA ARG A 32 -2.63 5.95 4.94
C ARG A 32 -1.35 5.13 4.77
N ALA A 33 -1.28 3.93 5.34
CA ALA A 33 -0.11 3.06 5.20
C ALA A 33 0.11 2.64 3.74
N LEU A 34 -0.98 2.36 3.01
CA LEU A 34 -0.92 2.05 1.58
C LEU A 34 -0.42 3.26 0.79
N ILE A 35 -0.98 4.45 1.05
CA ILE A 35 -0.57 5.71 0.41
C ILE A 35 0.93 5.94 0.61
N ILE A 36 1.42 5.91 1.85
CA ILE A 36 2.82 6.13 2.17
C ILE A 36 3.71 5.12 1.41
N CYS A 37 3.36 3.83 1.44
CA CYS A 37 4.15 2.80 0.77
C CYS A 37 4.16 2.98 -0.77
N LEU A 38 3.04 3.40 -1.36
CA LEU A 38 2.96 3.66 -2.80
C LEU A 38 3.78 4.90 -3.18
N GLU A 39 3.74 5.96 -2.37
CA GLU A 39 4.56 7.17 -2.55
C GLU A 39 6.05 6.87 -2.42
N GLU A 40 6.47 6.03 -1.47
CA GLU A 40 7.87 5.55 -1.37
C GLU A 40 8.33 4.81 -2.64
N LYS A 41 7.40 4.17 -3.35
CA LYS A 41 7.65 3.50 -4.64
C LYS A 41 7.58 4.45 -5.83
N GLY A 42 7.42 5.75 -5.60
CA GLY A 42 7.33 6.80 -6.62
C GLY A 42 6.00 6.82 -7.36
N LEU A 43 4.96 6.21 -6.81
CA LEU A 43 3.61 6.24 -7.39
C LEU A 43 2.86 7.44 -6.82
N LYS A 44 2.19 8.20 -7.71
CA LYS A 44 1.31 9.29 -7.29
C LYS A 44 -0.01 8.71 -6.79
N THR A 45 -0.30 8.95 -5.52
CA THR A 45 -1.58 8.62 -4.89
C THR A 45 -2.38 9.90 -4.63
N LYS A 46 -3.71 9.75 -4.56
CA LYS A 46 -4.62 10.79 -4.06
C LYS A 46 -5.36 10.20 -2.87
N SER A 47 -5.42 10.95 -1.77
CA SER A 47 -6.25 10.65 -0.61
C SER A 47 -7.70 11.01 -0.86
#